data_AF-A0AA39N2A3-F1
#
_entry.id   AF-A0AA39N2A3-F1
#
_cell.length_a   1.000
_cell.length_b   1.000
_cell.length_c   1.000
_cell.angle_alpha   90.00
_cell.angle_beta   90.00
_cell.angle_gamma   90.00
#
_symmetry.space_group_name_H-M   'P 1'
#
loop_
_entity.id
_entity.type
_entity.pdbx_description
1 polymer ?
#
loop_
_entity_poly.entity_id
_entity_poly.type
_entity_poly.pdbx_seq_one_letter_code
_entity_poly.pdbx_strand_id
1 'polypeptide(L)'
;MSGLYHLMILQNAFQLKDACDVLEKVLIPPLESRAAQAEEKAHRDEEDLKFMMTESSKLEKVQQSIDCLNVELNQARDAEKLIEAMKQELTCGFCSNELRRAYSLVCGDTFHPACLWSWFAQHMPQEAGHVGSVDDKDEASLDLTCPVCKADVHQPPMRNHKIEKLCEKLGFVDQDPSEYI
;
A
#
# COMPACT_ATOMS: atom_id res chain seq x y z
N MET A 1 -41.60 57.51 -78.00
CA MET A 1 -40.95 57.32 -76.69
C MET A 1 -40.86 55.86 -76.24
N SER A 2 -41.70 54.92 -76.72
CA SER A 2 -41.67 53.51 -76.26
C SER A 2 -40.51 52.65 -76.79
N GLY A 3 -39.97 52.94 -77.99
CA GLY A 3 -38.89 52.14 -78.60
C GLY A 3 -37.53 52.22 -77.89
N LEU A 4 -37.19 53.37 -77.32
CA LEU A 4 -35.94 53.57 -76.56
C LEU A 4 -35.97 52.81 -75.22
N TYR A 5 -37.12 52.79 -74.55
CA TYR A 5 -37.32 51.99 -73.33
C TYR A 5 -37.15 50.50 -73.59
N HIS A 6 -37.68 50.00 -74.71
CA HIS A 6 -37.58 48.58 -75.05
C HIS A 6 -36.14 48.15 -75.37
N LEU A 7 -35.35 49.03 -75.99
CA LEU A 7 -33.92 48.81 -76.24
C LEU A 7 -33.10 48.80 -74.94
N MET A 8 -33.38 49.73 -74.00
CA MET A 8 -32.71 49.73 -72.69
C MET A 8 -33.01 48.46 -71.88
N ILE A 9 -34.26 47.99 -71.92
CA ILE A 9 -34.66 46.75 -71.24
C ILE A 9 -33.90 45.55 -71.81
N LEU A 10 -33.78 45.45 -73.14
CA LEU A 10 -33.04 44.37 -73.79
C LEU A 10 -31.54 44.42 -73.49
N GLN A 11 -30.94 45.62 -73.48
CA GLN A 11 -29.53 45.80 -73.16
C GLN A 11 -29.21 45.44 -71.70
N ASN A 12 -30.07 45.83 -70.75
CA ASN A 12 -29.94 45.43 -69.36
C ASN A 12 -30.12 43.92 -69.16
N ALA A 13 -31.09 43.31 -69.85
CA ALA A 13 -31.29 41.85 -69.79
C ALA A 13 -30.07 41.08 -70.31
N PHE A 14 -29.41 41.59 -71.36
CA PHE A 14 -28.19 40.99 -71.89
C PHE A 14 -27.02 41.09 -70.90
N GLN A 15 -26.81 42.26 -70.29
CA GLN A 15 -25.77 42.43 -69.26
C GLN A 15 -26.03 41.58 -68.01
N LEU A 16 -27.31 41.41 -67.62
CA LEU A 16 -27.68 40.55 -66.51
C LEU A 16 -27.36 39.08 -66.81
N LYS A 17 -27.62 38.64 -68.05
CA LYS A 17 -27.30 37.28 -68.49
C LYS A 17 -25.80 37.02 -68.49
N ASP A 18 -25.00 37.96 -69.02
CA ASP A 18 -23.54 37.84 -69.01
C ASP A 18 -22.98 37.79 -67.58
N ALA A 19 -23.55 38.60 -66.66
CA ALA A 19 -23.16 38.57 -65.25
C ALA A 19 -23.52 37.23 -64.57
N CYS A 20 -24.69 36.65 -64.87
CA CYS A 20 -25.08 35.33 -64.40
C CYS A 20 -24.16 34.23 -64.95
N ASP A 21 -23.82 34.28 -66.25
CA ASP A 21 -22.89 33.35 -66.89
C ASP A 21 -21.50 33.41 -66.25
N VAL A 22 -21.02 34.62 -65.91
CA VAL A 22 -19.74 34.81 -65.22
C VAL A 22 -19.80 34.25 -63.80
N LEU A 23 -20.89 34.51 -63.05
CA LEU A 23 -21.10 33.94 -61.72
C LEU A 23 -21.08 32.41 -61.76
N GLU A 24 -21.81 31.82 -62.70
CA GLU A 24 -21.95 30.37 -62.84
C GLU A 24 -20.63 29.70 -63.25
N LYS A 25 -19.88 30.30 -64.17
CA LYS A 25 -18.65 29.69 -64.70
C LYS A 25 -17.40 29.99 -63.87
N VAL A 26 -17.35 31.13 -63.18
CA VAL A 26 -16.13 31.61 -62.52
C VAL A 26 -16.21 31.50 -61.00
N LEU A 27 -17.38 31.74 -60.39
CA LEU A 27 -17.52 31.85 -58.93
C LEU A 27 -18.05 30.57 -58.28
N ILE A 28 -18.98 29.85 -58.92
CA ILE A 28 -19.55 28.62 -58.34
C ILE A 28 -18.51 27.50 -58.19
N PRO A 29 -17.70 27.14 -59.21
CA PRO A 29 -16.76 26.03 -59.10
C PRO A 29 -15.72 26.16 -57.96
N PRO A 30 -15.08 27.33 -57.71
CA PRO A 30 -14.17 27.46 -56.58
C PRO A 30 -14.90 27.47 -55.23
N LEU A 31 -16.17 27.88 -55.16
CA LEU A 31 -16.95 27.76 -53.92
C LEU A 31 -17.29 26.31 -53.61
N GLU A 32 -17.70 25.53 -54.61
CA GLU A 32 -17.96 24.09 -54.47
C GLU A 32 -16.69 23.33 -54.11
N SER A 33 -15.56 23.64 -54.76
CA SER A 33 -14.26 23.05 -54.43
C SER A 33 -13.85 23.33 -52.98
N ARG A 34 -14.07 24.57 -52.50
CA ARG A 34 -13.78 24.93 -51.10
C ARG A 34 -14.73 24.26 -50.12
N ALA A 35 -16.01 24.12 -50.47
CA ALA A 35 -16.98 23.39 -49.66
C ALA A 35 -16.58 21.92 -49.53
N ALA A 36 -16.23 21.26 -50.63
CA ALA A 36 -15.78 19.87 -50.63
C ALA A 36 -14.49 19.68 -49.80
N GLN A 37 -13.52 20.59 -49.91
CA GLN A 37 -12.31 20.55 -49.08
C GLN A 37 -12.61 20.76 -47.60
N ALA A 38 -13.55 21.65 -47.27
CA ALA A 38 -13.96 21.90 -45.90
C ALA A 38 -14.66 20.67 -45.30
N GLU A 39 -15.53 19.99 -46.06
CA GLU A 39 -16.18 18.75 -45.65
C GLU A 39 -15.17 17.62 -45.43
N GLU A 40 -14.24 17.43 -46.36
CA GLU A 40 -13.20 16.40 -46.23
C GLU A 40 -12.28 16.66 -45.02
N LYS A 41 -11.94 17.93 -44.78
CA LYS A 41 -11.20 18.31 -43.58
C LYS A 41 -12.00 18.05 -42.30
N ALA A 42 -13.28 18.44 -42.28
CA ALA A 42 -14.14 18.21 -41.13
C ALA A 42 -14.28 16.71 -40.80
N HIS A 43 -14.36 15.85 -41.82
CA HIS A 43 -14.41 14.41 -41.63
C HIS A 43 -13.11 13.87 -41.02
N ARG A 44 -11.93 14.31 -41.50
CA ARG A 44 -10.63 13.94 -40.91
C ARG A 44 -10.52 14.40 -39.46
N ASP A 45 -10.89 15.65 -39.19
CA ASP A 45 -10.85 16.23 -37.84
C ASP A 45 -11.79 15.45 -36.88
N GLU A 46 -12.94 14.96 -37.36
CA GLU A 46 -13.85 14.11 -36.58
C GLU A 46 -13.26 12.73 -36.26
N GLU A 47 -12.61 12.08 -37.23
CA GLU A 47 -11.94 10.79 -37.02
C GLU A 47 -10.79 10.91 -36.02
N ASP A 48 -9.97 11.95 -36.13
CA ASP A 48 -8.87 12.23 -35.20
C ASP A 48 -9.39 12.49 -33.78
N LEU A 49 -10.48 13.26 -33.65
CA LEU A 49 -11.11 13.52 -32.35
C LEU A 49 -11.63 12.21 -31.73
N LYS A 50 -12.28 11.36 -32.52
CA LYS A 50 -12.78 10.06 -32.06
C LYS A 50 -11.63 9.15 -31.61
N PHE A 51 -10.53 9.13 -32.34
CA PHE A 51 -9.33 8.41 -31.94
C PHE A 51 -8.79 8.92 -30.60
N MET A 52 -8.60 10.23 -30.46
CA MET A 52 -8.12 10.84 -29.22
C MET A 52 -9.04 10.55 -28.02
N MET A 53 -10.38 10.61 -28.21
CA MET A 53 -11.33 10.26 -27.14
C MET A 53 -11.17 8.81 -26.68
N THR A 54 -10.95 7.87 -27.61
CA THR A 54 -10.72 6.46 -27.25
C THR A 54 -9.43 6.26 -26.48
N GLU A 55 -8.34 6.93 -26.88
CA GLU A 55 -7.07 6.85 -26.16
C GLU A 55 -7.15 7.50 -24.78
N SER A 56 -7.83 8.65 -24.66
CA SER A 56 -8.07 9.31 -23.37
C SER A 56 -8.82 8.38 -22.40
N SER A 57 -9.86 7.68 -22.88
CA SER A 57 -10.60 6.72 -22.05
C SER A 57 -9.74 5.54 -21.58
N LYS A 58 -8.79 5.07 -22.42
CA LYS A 58 -7.84 4.03 -22.01
C LYS A 58 -6.89 4.55 -20.93
N LEU A 59 -6.38 5.77 -21.08
CA LEU A 59 -5.49 6.40 -20.09
C LEU A 59 -6.20 6.60 -18.74
N GLU A 60 -7.47 7.01 -18.74
CA GLU A 60 -8.26 7.13 -17.51
C GLU A 60 -8.39 5.79 -16.77
N LYS A 61 -8.61 4.69 -17.50
CA LYS A 61 -8.67 3.34 -16.90
C LYS A 61 -7.34 2.90 -16.31
N VAL A 62 -6.23 3.23 -16.99
CA VAL A 62 -4.89 2.96 -16.46
C VAL A 62 -4.64 3.79 -15.20
N GLN A 63 -5.00 5.07 -15.20
CA GLN A 63 -4.87 5.93 -14.03
C GLN A 63 -5.66 5.40 -12.83
N GLN A 64 -6.92 4.99 -13.04
CA GLN A 64 -7.72 4.36 -11.99
C GLN A 64 -7.07 3.08 -11.45
N SER A 65 -6.46 2.28 -12.31
CA SER A 65 -5.74 1.07 -11.88
C SER A 65 -4.51 1.40 -11.04
N ILE A 66 -3.76 2.44 -11.41
CA ILE A 66 -2.61 2.94 -10.64
C ILE A 66 -3.08 3.42 -9.26
N ASP A 67 -4.18 4.16 -9.20
CA ASP A 67 -4.71 4.67 -7.93
C ASP A 67 -5.12 3.52 -7.00
N CYS A 68 -5.77 2.48 -7.53
CA CYS A 68 -6.10 1.28 -6.76
C CYS A 68 -4.85 0.56 -6.24
N LEU A 69 -3.84 0.35 -7.09
CA LEU A 69 -2.58 -0.30 -6.70
C LEU A 69 -1.83 0.49 -5.62
N ASN A 70 -1.88 1.82 -5.67
CA ASN A 70 -1.27 2.67 -4.65
C ASN A 70 -1.95 2.50 -3.28
N VAL A 71 -3.28 2.34 -3.25
CA VAL A 71 -4.00 2.05 -2.01
C VAL A 71 -3.59 0.71 -1.44
N GLU A 72 -3.57 -0.34 -2.26
CA GLU A 72 -3.14 -1.69 -1.85
C GLU A 72 -1.69 -1.70 -1.33
N LEU A 73 -0.79 -0.99 -2.02
CA LEU A 73 0.61 -0.86 -1.61
C LEU A 73 0.72 -0.19 -0.24
N ASN A 74 -0.03 0.87 0.01
CA ASN A 74 0.00 1.55 1.31
C ASN A 74 -0.54 0.64 2.43
N GLN A 75 -1.61 -0.11 2.17
CA GLN A 75 -2.13 -1.10 3.13
C GLN A 75 -1.11 -2.20 3.44
N ALA A 76 -0.40 -2.71 2.42
CA ALA A 76 0.66 -3.70 2.61
C ALA A 76 1.82 -3.14 3.46
N ARG A 77 2.22 -1.89 3.22
CA ARG A 77 3.26 -1.21 4.02
C ARG A 77 2.85 -1.02 5.47
N ASP A 78 1.58 -0.70 5.72
CA ASP A 78 1.08 -0.55 7.09
C ASP A 78 0.98 -1.91 7.81
N ALA A 79 0.61 -2.97 7.08
CA ALA A 79 0.66 -4.33 7.62
C ALA A 79 2.09 -4.77 7.98
N GLU A 80 3.08 -4.41 7.16
CA GLU A 80 4.50 -4.70 7.44
C GLU A 80 4.99 -3.97 8.71
N LYS A 81 4.63 -2.70 8.89
CA LYS A 81 4.93 -1.97 10.14
C LYS A 81 4.32 -2.64 11.36
N LEU A 82 3.08 -3.15 11.23
CA LEU A 82 2.41 -3.85 12.33
C LEU A 82 3.12 -5.17 12.65
N ILE A 83 3.53 -5.94 11.64
CA ILE A 83 4.32 -7.16 11.82
C ILE A 83 5.62 -6.86 12.56
N GLU A 84 6.31 -5.78 12.19
CA GLU A 84 7.57 -5.39 12.83
C GLU A 84 7.36 -4.95 14.28
N ALA A 85 6.31 -4.18 14.56
CA ALA A 85 5.93 -3.85 15.94
C ALA A 85 5.62 -5.10 16.77
N MET A 86 4.90 -6.08 16.19
CA MET A 86 4.64 -7.35 16.87
C MET A 86 5.93 -8.16 17.13
N LYS A 87 6.91 -8.11 16.22
CA LYS A 87 8.20 -8.78 16.42
C LYS A 87 8.97 -8.18 17.60
N GLN A 88 8.96 -6.87 17.76
CA GLN A 88 9.62 -6.18 18.89
C GLN A 88 9.06 -6.65 20.24
N GLU A 89 7.74 -6.84 20.33
CA GLU A 89 7.07 -7.36 21.54
C GLU A 89 7.38 -8.85 21.82
N LEU A 90 7.90 -9.58 20.84
CA LEU A 90 8.26 -11.00 20.96
C LEU A 90 9.76 -11.21 21.22
N THR A 91 10.38 -10.24 21.88
CA THR A 91 11.77 -10.30 22.31
C THR A 91 11.87 -10.50 23.82
N CYS A 92 12.95 -11.14 24.25
CA CYS A 92 13.22 -11.35 25.66
C CYS A 92 13.70 -10.05 26.31
N GLY A 93 13.07 -9.65 27.42
CA GLY A 93 13.45 -8.44 28.15
C GLY A 93 14.87 -8.41 28.74
N PHE A 94 15.62 -9.52 28.67
CA PHE A 94 17.00 -9.61 29.15
C PHE A 94 18.05 -9.52 28.04
N CYS A 95 17.92 -10.32 26.99
CA CYS A 95 18.91 -10.42 25.92
C CYS A 95 18.45 -9.76 24.61
N SER A 96 17.22 -9.24 24.56
CA SER A 96 16.58 -8.65 23.37
C SER A 96 16.50 -9.56 22.15
N ASN A 97 16.83 -10.85 22.30
CA ASN A 97 16.68 -11.85 21.26
C ASN A 97 15.24 -12.41 21.24
N GLU A 98 14.87 -13.01 20.12
CA GLU A 98 13.54 -13.54 19.82
C GLU A 98 13.16 -14.73 20.73
N LEU A 99 11.91 -14.78 21.19
CA LEU A 99 11.40 -15.76 22.16
C LEU A 99 11.10 -17.17 21.60
N ARG A 100 12.07 -17.83 20.95
CA ARG A 100 11.87 -19.17 20.33
C ARG A 100 11.75 -20.35 21.28
N ARG A 101 12.13 -20.17 22.55
CA ARG A 101 11.93 -21.14 23.65
C ARG A 101 11.43 -20.39 24.86
N ALA A 102 10.20 -19.90 24.77
CA ALA A 102 9.64 -18.97 25.73
C ALA A 102 9.13 -19.71 26.98
N TYR A 103 9.46 -19.18 28.15
CA TYR A 103 8.91 -19.58 29.44
C TYR A 103 8.19 -18.38 30.06
N SER A 104 6.94 -18.57 30.44
CA SER A 104 6.09 -17.53 31.02
C SER A 104 5.94 -17.72 32.52
N LEU A 105 5.97 -16.61 33.23
CA LEU A 105 5.56 -16.51 34.62
C LEU A 105 4.03 -16.43 34.71
N VAL A 106 3.47 -16.65 35.92
CA VAL A 106 2.01 -16.53 36.17
C VAL A 106 1.51 -15.11 35.90
N CYS A 107 2.37 -14.09 36.07
CA CYS A 107 2.06 -12.70 35.74
C CYS A 107 1.94 -12.43 34.23
N GLY A 108 2.30 -13.39 33.37
CA GLY A 108 2.22 -13.29 31.91
C GLY A 108 3.53 -12.89 31.23
N ASP A 109 4.50 -12.34 31.97
CA ASP A 109 5.81 -11.99 31.42
C ASP A 109 6.56 -13.23 30.94
N THR A 110 7.23 -13.11 29.79
CA THR A 110 7.81 -14.25 29.07
C THR A 110 9.28 -14.01 28.73
N PHE A 111 10.12 -15.01 28.96
CA PHE A 111 11.58 -14.93 28.83
C PHE A 111 12.17 -16.21 28.24
N HIS A 112 13.44 -16.19 27.87
CA HIS A 112 14.19 -17.43 27.67
C HIS A 112 14.46 -18.14 29.00
N PRO A 113 14.53 -19.48 29.03
CA PRO A 113 14.79 -20.25 30.24
C PRO A 113 16.15 -19.90 30.85
N ALA A 114 17.19 -19.76 30.02
CA ALA A 114 18.53 -19.42 30.49
C ALA A 114 18.58 -18.04 31.15
N CYS A 115 17.96 -17.03 30.54
CA CYS A 115 17.89 -15.68 31.10
C CYS A 115 17.13 -15.64 32.42
N LEU A 116 15.97 -16.32 32.47
CA LEU A 116 15.14 -16.35 33.66
C LEU A 116 15.81 -17.11 34.81
N TRP A 117 16.48 -18.23 34.54
CA TRP A 117 17.19 -19.00 35.57
C TRP A 117 18.43 -18.29 36.06
N SER A 118 19.14 -17.57 35.19
CA SER A 118 20.23 -16.70 35.61
C SER A 118 19.74 -15.61 36.57
N TRP A 119 18.57 -15.04 36.33
CA TRP A 119 17.97 -14.05 37.24
C TRP A 119 17.64 -14.68 38.60
N PHE A 120 16.96 -15.82 38.62
CA PHE A 120 16.64 -16.51 39.86
C PHE A 120 17.89 -16.92 40.64
N ALA A 121 18.91 -17.47 39.97
CA ALA A 121 20.15 -17.88 40.63
C ALA A 121 20.89 -16.73 41.32
N GLN A 122 20.80 -15.49 40.80
CA GLN A 122 21.39 -14.31 41.43
C GLN A 122 20.63 -13.82 42.67
N HIS A 123 19.35 -14.15 42.77
CA HIS A 123 18.45 -13.67 43.83
C HIS A 123 18.05 -14.76 44.82
N MET A 124 18.52 -16.00 44.63
CA MET A 124 18.43 -17.04 45.64
C MET A 124 19.45 -16.77 46.76
N PRO A 125 19.05 -16.82 48.04
CA PRO A 125 20.00 -16.78 49.14
C PRO A 125 20.95 -17.99 49.01
N GLN A 126 22.26 -17.75 48.96
CA GLN A 126 23.23 -18.83 49.14
C GLN A 126 23.13 -19.28 50.60
N GLU A 127 22.49 -20.41 50.88
CA GLU A 127 22.53 -20.97 52.23
C GLU A 127 23.99 -21.29 52.58
N ALA A 128 24.48 -20.49 53.52
CA ALA A 128 25.75 -20.61 54.18
C ALA A 128 25.87 -22.01 54.82
N GLY A 129 27.06 -22.59 54.73
CA GLY A 129 27.40 -23.75 55.55
C GLY A 129 27.26 -23.40 57.03
N HIS A 130 26.17 -23.84 57.66
CA HIS A 130 26.11 -23.99 59.10
C HIS A 130 25.16 -25.13 59.48
N VAL A 131 25.75 -26.20 60.01
CA VAL A 131 25.04 -27.31 60.65
C VAL A 131 24.48 -26.77 61.97
N GLY A 132 23.17 -26.62 62.07
CA GLY A 132 22.51 -26.16 63.30
C GLY A 132 21.02 -26.46 63.32
N SER A 133 20.68 -27.51 64.08
CA SER A 133 19.38 -27.91 64.65
C SER A 133 18.07 -27.72 63.86
N VAL A 134 17.47 -28.89 63.62
CA VAL A 134 16.05 -29.18 63.46
C VAL A 134 15.18 -28.38 64.43
N ASP A 135 14.22 -27.63 63.89
CA ASP A 135 12.88 -27.31 64.40
C ASP A 135 12.51 -25.87 64.01
N ASP A 136 12.11 -25.70 62.74
CA ASP A 136 10.97 -24.87 62.34
C ASP A 136 10.80 -25.03 60.83
N LYS A 137 9.68 -25.66 60.44
CA LYS A 137 9.23 -25.73 59.04
C LYS A 137 8.58 -24.40 58.69
N ASP A 138 9.33 -23.32 58.73
CA ASP A 138 8.98 -22.15 57.95
C ASP A 138 9.40 -22.48 56.52
N GLU A 139 8.40 -22.66 55.66
CA GLU A 139 8.59 -22.61 54.22
C GLU A 139 9.41 -21.35 53.92
N ALA A 140 10.72 -21.52 53.73
CA ALA A 140 11.53 -20.53 53.04
C ALA A 140 11.00 -20.49 51.61
N SER A 141 9.85 -19.81 51.43
CA SER A 141 9.37 -19.38 50.15
C SER A 141 10.48 -18.52 49.59
N LEU A 142 11.23 -19.09 48.64
CA LEU A 142 12.22 -18.34 47.89
C LEU A 142 11.47 -17.14 47.31
N ASP A 143 11.77 -15.93 47.79
CA ASP A 143 11.17 -14.67 47.34
C ASP A 143 11.69 -14.34 45.93
N LEU A 144 11.35 -15.20 44.98
CA LEU A 144 11.62 -14.99 43.57
C LEU A 144 10.59 -14.01 43.07
N THR A 145 11.05 -12.94 42.43
CA THR A 145 10.19 -11.92 41.84
C THR A 145 10.36 -11.88 40.33
N CYS A 146 9.28 -11.52 39.63
CA CYS A 146 9.32 -11.27 38.20
C CYS A 146 10.34 -10.14 37.92
N PRO A 147 11.25 -10.31 36.94
CA PRO A 147 12.20 -9.27 36.57
C PRO A 147 11.55 -7.95 36.13
N VAL A 148 10.38 -8.04 35.50
CA VAL A 148 9.67 -6.91 34.88
C VAL A 148 8.68 -6.27 35.86
N CYS A 149 7.62 -6.98 36.24
CA CYS A 149 6.55 -6.41 37.08
C CYS A 149 6.79 -6.55 38.60
N LYS A 150 7.87 -7.22 39.02
CA LYS A 150 8.21 -7.49 40.43
C LYS A 150 7.18 -8.31 41.21
N ALA A 151 6.20 -8.91 40.55
CA ALA A 151 5.25 -9.83 41.18
C ALA A 151 5.96 -11.08 41.71
N ASP A 152 5.51 -11.59 42.85
CA ASP A 152 6.05 -12.79 43.46
C ASP A 152 5.79 -14.03 42.59
N VAL A 153 6.82 -14.87 42.47
CA VAL A 153 6.82 -16.07 41.65
C VAL A 153 6.73 -17.28 42.57
N HIS A 154 5.49 -17.65 42.91
CA HIS A 154 5.22 -18.82 43.74
C HIS A 154 5.12 -20.14 42.94
N GLN A 155 5.11 -20.06 41.60
CA GLN A 155 4.97 -21.22 40.72
C GLN A 155 6.13 -21.31 39.73
N PRO A 156 6.55 -22.54 39.38
CA PRO A 156 7.59 -22.73 38.39
C PRO A 156 7.14 -22.18 37.03
N PRO A 157 8.02 -21.48 36.30
CA PRO A 157 7.65 -20.92 35.00
C PRO A 157 7.32 -22.01 33.97
N MET A 158 6.34 -21.72 33.14
CA MET A 158 5.76 -22.69 32.21
C MET A 158 6.19 -22.40 30.78
N ARG A 159 6.57 -23.45 30.04
CA ARG A 159 6.88 -23.32 28.61
C ARG A 159 5.66 -22.82 27.84
N ASN A 160 5.84 -21.77 27.05
CA ASN A 160 4.77 -21.12 26.31
C ASN A 160 4.87 -21.41 24.82
N HIS A 161 4.32 -22.57 24.42
CA HIS A 161 4.25 -22.99 23.02
C HIS A 161 3.45 -22.05 22.11
N LYS A 162 2.59 -21.18 22.67
CA LYS A 162 1.83 -20.22 21.86
C LYS A 162 2.75 -19.12 21.34
N ILE A 163 3.64 -18.62 22.20
CA ILE A 163 4.66 -17.62 21.82
C ILE A 163 5.64 -18.21 20.82
N GLU A 164 6.08 -19.46 21.02
CA GLU A 164 6.96 -20.16 20.07
C GLU A 164 6.32 -20.24 18.67
N LYS A 165 5.04 -20.67 18.60
CA LYS A 165 4.29 -20.73 17.32
C LYS A 165 4.06 -19.35 16.69
N LEU A 166 3.87 -18.31 17.50
CA LEU A 166 3.75 -16.94 16.99
C LEU A 166 5.08 -16.48 16.38
N CYS A 167 6.19 -16.82 17.04
CA CYS A 167 7.51 -16.52 16.53
C CYS A 167 7.77 -17.17 15.17
N GLU A 168 7.46 -18.47 15.04
CA GLU A 168 7.56 -19.20 13.77
C GLU A 168 6.72 -18.55 12.66
N LYS A 169 5.46 -18.20 12.96
CA LYS A 169 4.54 -17.59 11.98
C LYS A 169 4.96 -16.20 11.51
N LEU A 170 5.67 -15.44 12.35
CA LEU A 170 6.15 -14.11 12.00
C LEU A 170 7.48 -14.14 11.22
N GLY A 171 7.99 -15.34 10.91
CA GLY A 171 9.16 -15.50 10.05
C GLY A 171 10.46 -15.09 10.73
N PHE A 172 10.56 -15.28 12.05
CA PHE A 172 11.84 -15.24 12.74
C PHE A 172 12.76 -16.32 12.15
N VAL A 173 13.83 -15.89 11.49
CA VAL A 173 14.67 -16.74 10.62
C VAL A 173 15.58 -17.62 11.48
N ASP A 174 15.55 -18.94 11.30
CA ASP A 174 16.46 -19.85 11.99
C ASP A 174 17.94 -19.47 11.85
N GLN A 175 18.46 -18.69 12.82
CA GLN A 175 19.88 -18.68 13.12
C GLN A 175 20.23 -20.07 13.65
N ASP A 176 21.21 -20.66 12.99
CA ASP A 176 21.68 -22.02 13.16
C ASP A 176 21.84 -22.36 14.66
N PRO A 177 21.29 -23.48 15.16
CA PRO A 177 21.40 -23.88 16.57
C PRO A 177 22.83 -24.04 17.11
N SER A 178 23.85 -23.89 16.25
CA SER A 178 25.27 -23.99 16.54
C SER A 178 25.85 -22.77 17.28
N GLU A 179 25.14 -21.64 17.36
CA GLU A 179 25.63 -20.41 18.03
C GLU A 179 25.29 -20.30 19.52
N TYR A 180 24.61 -21.29 20.11
CA TYR A 180 24.20 -21.29 21.53
C TYR A 180 24.84 -22.42 22.34
N ILE A 181 26.15 -22.67 22.15
CA ILE A 181 26.98 -23.55 23.00
C ILE A 181 27.96 -22.70 23.82
#